data_AF-A0A3B9Y5C6-F1
#
_entry.id   AF-A0A3B9Y5C6-F1
#
_cell.length_a   1.000
_cell.length_b   1.000
_cell.length_c   1.000
_cell.angle_alpha   90.00
_cell.angle_beta   90.00
_cell.angle_gamma   90.00
#
_symmetry.space_group_name_H-M   'P 1'
#
loop_
_entity.id
_entity.type
_entity.pdbx_description
1 polymer ?
#
loop_
_entity_poly.entity_id
_entity_poly.type
_entity_poly.pdbx_seq_one_letter_code
_entity_poly.pdbx_strand_id
1 'polypeptide(L)' 'HAVRQALAAGVKVTGSTVHYVTPEVDAGPVICREEVLVESGDTEESLHERVKKVEHRLIVEAVRSLHRRDATST' A
#
# COMPACT_ATOMS: atom_id res chain seq x y z
N HIS A 1 10.76 4.19 6.10
CA HIS A 1 12.04 3.93 5.41
C HIS A 1 11.85 3.68 3.91
N ALA A 2 10.84 2.91 3.48
CA ALA A 2 10.59 2.58 2.07
C ALA A 2 10.50 3.79 1.12
N VAL A 3 9.85 4.88 1.51
CA VAL A 3 9.72 6.10 0.68
C VAL A 3 11.07 6.77 0.41
N ARG A 4 11.92 6.89 1.44
CA ARG A 4 13.29 7.40 1.29
C ARG A 4 14.09 6.56 0.31
N GLN A 5 13.99 5.24 0.41
CA GLN A 5 14.68 4.32 -0.48
C GLN A 5 14.19 4.46 -1.93
N ALA A 6 12.88 4.61 -2.14
CA ALA A 6 12.29 4.84 -3.45
C ALA A 6 12.86 6.12 -4.11
N LEU A 7 12.90 7.23 -3.38
CA LEU A 7 13.48 8.48 -3.88
C LEU A 7 14.98 8.33 -4.18
N ALA A 8 15.75 7.71 -3.28
CA ALA A 8 17.18 7.49 -3.46
C ALA A 8 17.48 6.57 -4.67
N ALA A 9 16.62 5.59 -4.94
CA ALA A 9 16.72 4.70 -6.08
C ALA A 9 16.24 5.34 -7.40
N GLY A 10 15.63 6.53 -7.36
CA GLY A 10 15.11 7.23 -8.53
C GLY A 10 13.96 6.49 -9.22
N VAL A 11 13.20 5.67 -8.49
CA VAL A 11 12.07 4.93 -9.07
C VAL A 11 10.95 5.90 -9.45
N LYS A 12 10.24 5.61 -10.54
CA LYS A 12 9.11 6.44 -11.00
C LYS A 12 7.79 6.07 -10.34
N VAL A 13 7.72 4.90 -9.72
CA VAL A 13 6.52 4.33 -9.12
C VAL A 13 6.89 3.68 -7.80
N THR A 14 6.10 3.98 -6.77
CA THR A 14 6.08 3.29 -5.47
C THR A 14 4.63 2.84 -5.20
N GLY A 15 4.27 2.49 -3.97
CA GLY A 15 2.88 2.15 -3.66
C GLY A 15 2.67 1.69 -2.24
N SER A 16 1.47 1.16 -2.00
CA SER A 16 1.10 0.49 -0.76
C SER A 16 0.41 -0.84 -1.08
N THR A 17 0.62 -1.83 -0.23
CA THR A 17 0.05 -3.18 -0.36
C THR A 17 -0.55 -3.58 0.98
N VAL A 18 -1.78 -4.09 0.96
CA VAL A 18 -2.40 -4.75 2.10
C VAL A 18 -2.39 -6.25 1.84
N HIS A 19 -1.89 -7.02 2.78
CA HIS A 19 -1.74 -8.47 2.67
C HIS A 19 -2.05 -9.17 3.99
N TYR A 20 -2.25 -10.48 3.94
CA TYR A 20 -2.39 -11.28 5.16
C TYR A 20 -1.05 -11.37 5.90
N VAL A 21 -1.11 -11.54 7.22
CA VAL A 21 0.11 -11.70 8.03
C VAL A 21 0.58 -13.16 7.97
N THR A 22 1.86 -13.34 7.70
CA THR A 22 2.59 -14.60 7.77
C THR A 22 3.78 -14.47 8.73
N PRO A 23 4.41 -15.58 9.18
CA PRO A 23 5.63 -15.49 9.98
C PRO A 23 6.79 -14.80 9.25
N GLU A 24 6.84 -14.93 7.93
CA GLU A 24 7.78 -14.21 7.06
C GLU A 24 7.28 -12.78 6.83
N VAL A 25 8.17 -11.80 7.04
CA VAL A 25 7.88 -10.36 6.91
C VAL A 25 7.51 -10.02 5.46
N ASP A 26 6.40 -9.29 5.30
CA ASP A 26 5.89 -8.81 4.00
C ASP A 26 5.66 -9.89 2.93
N ALA A 27 5.50 -11.16 3.33
CA ALA A 27 5.42 -12.31 2.43
C ALA A 27 4.02 -12.92 2.28
N GLY A 28 3.02 -12.37 2.96
CA GLY A 28 1.68 -12.95 2.93
C GLY A 28 0.91 -12.67 1.63
N PRO A 29 -0.14 -13.45 1.34
CA PRO A 29 -0.96 -13.24 0.15
C PRO A 29 -1.58 -11.85 0.11
N VAL A 30 -1.53 -11.21 -1.06
CA VAL A 30 -2.02 -9.84 -1.28
C VAL A 30 -3.55 -9.79 -1.28
N ILE A 31 -4.11 -8.87 -0.52
CA ILE A 31 -5.55 -8.55 -0.50
C ILE A 31 -5.85 -7.49 -1.56
N CYS A 32 -5.13 -6.37 -1.51
CA CYS A 32 -5.20 -5.28 -2.48
C CYS A 32 -3.88 -4.48 -2.48
N ARG A 33 -3.66 -3.71 -3.54
CA ARG A 33 -2.50 -2.82 -3.69
C ARG A 33 -2.81 -1.70 -4.64
N GLU A 34 -2.04 -0.62 -4.51
CA GLU A 34 -2.12 0.51 -5.42
C GLU A 34 -0.75 1.15 -5.61
N GLU A 35 -0.50 1.53 -6.87
CA GLU A 35 0.70 2.25 -7.28
C GLU A 35 0.54 3.75 -7.04
N VAL A 36 1.63 4.39 -6.63
CA VAL A 36 1.75 5.83 -6.41
C VAL A 36 2.90 6.34 -7.27
N LEU A 37 2.59 7.27 -8.17
CA LEU A 37 3.61 7.92 -8.99
C LEU A 37 4.52 8.79 -8.11
N VAL A 38 5.82 8.71 -8.38
CA VAL A 38 6.80 9.64 -7.84
C VAL A 38 6.87 10.83 -8.78
N GLU A 39 6.44 11.99 -8.31
CA GLU A 39 6.38 13.20 -9.12
C GLU A 39 7.69 13.97 -9.10
N SER A 40 7.95 14.73 -10.17
CA SER A 40 9.12 15.61 -10.21
C SER A 40 9.04 16.66 -9.10
N GLY A 41 10.07 16.71 -8.26
CA GLY A 41 10.12 17.63 -7.12
C GLY A 41 9.55 17.06 -5.82
N ASP A 42 9.15 15.79 -5.80
CA ASP A 42 8.76 15.14 -4.54
C ASP A 42 9.89 15.21 -3.50
N THR A 43 9.51 15.56 -2.28
CA THR A 43 10.33 15.34 -1.09
C THR A 43 9.94 14.00 -0.47
N GLU A 44 10.76 13.53 0.47
CA GLU A 44 10.40 12.34 1.27
C GLU A 44 9.06 12.55 1.97
N GLU A 45 8.80 13.75 2.47
CA GLU A 45 7.56 14.08 3.17
C GLU A 45 6.35 14.09 2.22
N SER A 46 6.43 14.76 1.06
CA SER A 46 5.30 14.84 0.12
C SER A 46 4.90 13.47 -0.42
N LEU A 47 5.89 12.66 -0.80
CA LEU A 47 5.66 11.32 -1.28
C LEU A 47 5.15 10.40 -0.16
N HIS A 48 5.66 10.54 1.07
CA HIS A 48 5.22 9.74 2.19
C HIS A 48 3.77 10.02 2.58
N GLU A 49 3.36 11.29 2.60
CA GLU A 49 1.97 11.67 2.87
C GLU A 49 1.01 11.16 1.78
N ARG A 50 1.44 11.19 0.51
CA ARG A 50 0.64 10.61 -0.57
C ARG A 50 0.49 9.09 -0.43
N VAL A 51 1.57 8.37 -0.11
CA VAL A 51 1.54 6.92 0.12
C VAL A 51 0.64 6.57 1.32
N LYS A 52 0.71 7.33 2.42
CA LYS A 52 -0.17 7.13 3.59
C LYS A 52 -1.65 7.30 3.28
N LYS A 53 -2.01 8.30 2.47
CA LYS A 53 -3.41 8.49 2.05
C LYS A 53 -3.94 7.28 1.29
N VAL A 54 -3.12 6.71 0.40
CA VAL A 54 -3.45 5.48 -0.34
C VAL A 54 -3.54 4.30 0.60
N GLU A 55 -2.57 4.12 1.50
CA GLU A 55 -2.56 3.07 2.52
C GLU A 55 -3.85 3.06 3.36
N HIS A 56 -4.23 4.21 3.93
CA HIS A 56 -5.44 4.31 4.75
C HIS A 56 -6.71 3.91 3.97
N ARG A 57 -6.81 4.32 2.70
CA ARG A 57 -7.94 3.93 1.84
C ARG A 57 -7.93 2.42 1.59
N LEU A 58 -6.78 1.84 1.21
CA LEU A 58 -6.63 0.41 0.94
C LEU A 58 -6.98 -0.45 2.16
N ILE A 59 -6.58 -0.03 3.37
CA ILE A 59 -6.92 -0.74 4.62
C ILE A 59 -8.45 -0.79 4.79
N VAL A 60 -9.14 0.33 4.62
CA VAL A 60 -10.61 0.39 4.75
C VAL A 60 -11.29 -0.47 3.67
N GLU A 61 -10.79 -0.44 2.44
CA GLU A 61 -11.31 -1.27 1.35
C GLU A 61 -11.10 -2.76 1.59
N ALA A 62 -9.92 -3.15 2.07
CA ALA A 62 -9.59 -4.53 2.42
C ALA A 62 -10.56 -5.09 3.47
N VAL A 63 -10.76 -4.36 4.58
CA VAL A 63 -11.69 -4.75 5.65
C VAL A 63 -13.12 -4.88 5.12
N ARG A 64 -13.59 -3.93 4.31
CA ARG A 64 -14.92 -3.98 3.69
C ARG A 64 -15.06 -5.19 2.76
N SER A 65 -14.02 -5.53 2.01
CA SER A 65 -14.04 -6.67 1.09
C SER A 65 -14.15 -7.99 1.85
N LEU A 66 -13.43 -8.14 2.97
CA LEU A 66 -13.47 -9.34 3.81
C LEU A 66 -14.87 -9.55 4.38
N HIS A 67 -15.47 -8.50 4.95
CA HIS A 67 -16.83 -8.57 5.48
C HIS A 67 -17.87 -9.03 4.43
N ARG A 68 -17.74 -8.55 3.17
CA ARG A 68 -18.65 -8.97 2.08
C ARG A 68 -18.44 -10.41 1.63
N ARG A 69 -17.21 -10.93 1.65
CA ARG A 69 -16.91 -12.32 1.27
C ARG A 69 -17.56 -13.32 2.21
N ASP A 70 -17.60 -12.99 3.51
CA ASP A 70 -18.28 -13.81 4.53
C ASP A 70 -19.79 -13.85 4.30
N ALA A 71 -20.39 -12.72 3.89
CA ALA A 71 -21.84 -12.63 3.62
C ALA A 71 -22.30 -13.35 2.33
N THR A 72 -21.38 -13.73 1.44
CA THR A 72 -21.71 -14.40 0.16
C THR A 72 -21.46 -15.92 0.22
N SER A 73 -20.96 -16.44 1.35
CA SER A 73 -20.60 -17.86 1.54
C SER A 73 -21.57 -18.63 2.45
N THR A 74 -22.80 -18.12 2.66
CA THR A 74 -23.89 -18.78 3.38
C THR A 74 -25.11 -18.88 2.47
#